data_AF-B9D4E9-F1
#
_entry.id   AF-B9D4E9-F1
#
_cell.length_a   1.000
_cell.length_b   1.000
_cell.length_c   1.000
_cell.angle_alpha   90.00
_cell.angle_beta   90.00
_cell.angle_gamma   90.00
#
_symmetry.space_group_name_H-M   'P 1'
#
loop_
_entity.id
_entity.type
_entity.pdbx_description
1 polymer ?
#
loop_
_entity_poly.entity_id
_entity_poly.type
_entity_poly.pdbx_seq_one_letter_code
_entity_poly.pdbx_strand_id
1 'polypeptide(L)'
;MAKSIIKNTLGIRSFNFALPADENVSKIFADRFLEGQYEIYKPILKSENEVGSQIWDVTVTGKSSEGRKTTFSFYLKGDMHEGHVKEMLCGKTFNNVKFDTVYIINMECINLG
;
A
#
# COMPACT_ATOMS: atom_id res chain seq x y z
N MET A 1 17.98 9.16 -12.18
CA MET A 1 18.82 9.04 -10.96
C MET A 1 18.04 8.25 -9.93
N ALA A 2 18.43 6.99 -9.67
CA ALA A 2 17.78 6.16 -8.65
C ALA A 2 17.99 6.82 -7.27
N LYS A 3 16.90 6.96 -6.49
CA LYS A 3 16.92 7.58 -5.15
C LYS A 3 16.54 6.56 -4.09
N SER A 4 17.39 5.59 -3.77
CA SER A 4 17.11 4.60 -2.72
C SER A 4 16.84 5.28 -1.36
N ILE A 5 15.74 4.93 -0.69
CA ILE A 5 15.42 5.40 0.66
C ILE A 5 15.91 4.35 1.64
N ILE A 6 16.76 4.73 2.59
CA ILE A 6 17.26 3.82 3.62
C ILE A 6 16.59 4.18 4.94
N LYS A 7 16.02 3.16 5.59
CA LYS A 7 15.52 3.23 6.96
C LYS A 7 16.50 2.47 7.84
N ASN A 8 17.23 3.20 8.69
CA ASN A 8 18.13 2.61 9.67
C ASN A 8 17.48 2.59 11.05
N THR A 9 17.42 1.43 11.70
CA THR A 9 16.87 1.25 13.05
C THR A 9 17.98 0.95 14.03
N LEU A 10 18.19 1.89 14.94
CA LEU A 10 19.17 1.85 16.03
C LEU A 10 18.41 1.72 17.36
N GLY A 11 18.30 0.49 17.86
CA GLY A 11 17.53 0.20 19.07
C GLY A 11 16.05 0.55 18.92
N ILE A 12 15.59 1.57 19.64
CA ILE A 12 14.19 2.06 19.61
C ILE A 12 13.95 3.22 18.63
N ARG A 13 14.99 3.72 17.96
CA ARG A 13 14.90 4.89 17.07
C ARG A 13 15.15 4.51 15.63
N SER A 14 14.25 4.92 14.74
CA SER A 14 14.41 4.76 13.30
C SER A 14 14.73 6.09 12.64
N PHE A 15 15.72 6.08 11.75
CA PHE A 15 16.17 7.22 10.95
C PHE A 15 15.98 6.91 9.48
N ASN A 16 15.29 7.80 8.76
CA ASN A 16 15.04 7.64 7.33
C ASN A 16 15.82 8.71 6.56
N PHE A 17 16.57 8.30 5.54
CA PHE A 17 17.27 9.22 4.66
C PHE A 17 17.30 8.70 3.21
N ALA A 18 17.26 9.62 2.24
CA ALA A 18 17.30 9.29 0.83
C ALA A 18 18.74 9.36 0.32
N LEU A 19 19.23 8.27 -0.25
CA LEU A 19 20.53 8.18 -0.90
C LEU A 19 20.33 8.25 -2.42
N PRO A 20 20.96 9.20 -3.14
CA PRO A 20 20.87 9.30 -4.59
C PRO A 20 21.78 8.26 -5.27
N ALA A 21 21.61 6.98 -4.93
CA ALA A 21 22.42 5.87 -5.45
C ALA A 21 21.57 4.63 -5.75
N ASP A 22 22.07 3.78 -6.64
CA ASP A 22 21.48 2.49 -6.98
C ASP A 22 21.49 1.51 -5.80
N GLU A 23 20.66 0.46 -5.86
CA GLU A 23 20.46 -0.49 -4.76
C GLU A 23 21.77 -1.14 -4.30
N ASN A 24 22.62 -1.57 -5.23
CA ASN A 24 23.89 -2.21 -4.90
C ASN A 24 24.82 -1.25 -4.14
N VAL A 25 24.90 0.01 -4.56
CA VAL A 25 25.73 1.03 -3.91
C VAL A 25 25.13 1.43 -2.55
N SER A 26 23.80 1.52 -2.48
CA SER A 26 23.06 1.82 -1.25
C SER A 26 23.21 0.73 -0.21
N LYS A 27 23.25 -0.54 -0.64
CA LYS A 27 23.50 -1.69 0.22
C LYS A 27 24.93 -1.72 0.74
N ILE A 28 25.91 -1.50 -0.12
CA ILE A 28 27.32 -1.41 0.31
C ILE A 28 27.51 -0.26 1.30
N PHE A 29 26.86 0.89 1.08
CA PHE A 29 26.88 2.01 2.02
C PHE A 29 26.23 1.62 3.36
N ALA A 30 25.06 0.98 3.31
CA ALA A 30 24.36 0.52 4.51
C ALA A 30 25.19 -0.49 5.32
N ASP A 31 25.72 -1.53 4.67
CA ASP A 31 26.56 -2.55 5.30
C ASP A 31 27.85 -1.99 5.93
N ARG A 32 28.44 -0.95 5.32
CA ARG A 32 29.72 -0.40 5.79
C ARG A 32 29.58 0.68 6.85
N PHE A 33 28.50 1.46 6.84
CA PHE A 33 28.39 2.68 7.63
C PHE A 33 27.18 2.72 8.58
N LEU A 34 26.20 1.84 8.41
CA LEU A 34 25.03 1.80 9.29
C LEU A 34 25.20 0.69 10.32
N GLU A 35 25.24 1.09 11.59
CA GLU A 35 25.04 0.14 12.68
C GLU A 35 23.53 -0.10 12.87
N GLY A 36 23.16 -1.30 13.30
CA GLY A 36 21.77 -1.70 13.54
C GLY A 36 21.13 -2.47 12.39
N GLN A 37 19.79 -2.47 12.36
CA GLN A 37 19.01 -3.12 11.29
C GLN A 37 18.60 -2.07 10.26
N TYR A 38 18.89 -2.31 8.98
CA TYR A 38 18.53 -1.41 7.91
C TYR A 38 17.59 -2.06 6.88
N GLU A 39 16.65 -1.28 6.36
CA GLU A 39 15.78 -1.63 5.25
C GLU A 39 16.01 -0.64 4.10
N ILE A 40 16.22 -1.14 2.89
CA ILE A 40 16.40 -0.32 1.68
C ILE A 40 15.12 -0.37 0.86
N TYR A 41 14.45 0.76 0.74
CA TYR A 41 13.26 0.93 -0.08
C TYR A 41 13.64 1.59 -1.41
N LYS A 42 13.29 0.94 -2.52
CA LYS A 42 13.32 1.60 -3.82
C LYS A 42 12.17 2.60 -3.89
N PRO A 43 12.39 3.84 -4.36
CA PRO A 43 11.30 4.59 -4.95
C PRO A 43 10.91 3.76 -6.17
N ILE A 44 9.70 3.23 -6.16
CA ILE A 44 9.12 2.65 -7.36
C ILE A 44 9.06 3.81 -8.35
N LEU A 45 10.05 3.89 -9.23
CA LEU A 45 9.94 4.65 -10.46
C LEU A 45 8.72 4.05 -11.16
N LYS A 46 7.56 4.67 -11.00
CA LYS A 46 6.41 4.44 -11.88
C LYS A 46 6.80 4.98 -13.25
N SER A 47 7.61 4.23 -13.97
CA SER A 47 7.64 4.24 -15.43
C SER A 47 7.10 2.88 -15.85
N GLU A 48 6.09 2.92 -16.72
CA GLU A 48 5.33 1.79 -17.26
C GLU A 48 4.29 1.19 -16.29
N ASN A 49 3.26 1.97 -15.96
CA ASN A 49 1.94 1.44 -16.27
C ASN A 49 1.61 2.00 -17.64
N GLU A 50 1.79 1.14 -18.63
CA GLU A 50 1.23 1.31 -19.96
C GLU A 50 -0.22 1.78 -19.85
N VAL A 51 -0.51 2.76 -20.70
CA VAL A 51 -1.83 3.28 -21.02
C VAL A 51 -2.84 2.11 -21.12
N GLY A 52 -3.84 2.07 -20.23
CA GLY A 52 -5.00 1.19 -20.39
C GLY A 52 -5.44 0.31 -19.22
N SER A 53 -4.89 0.44 -18.01
CA SER A 53 -5.51 -0.24 -16.86
C SER A 53 -6.73 0.55 -16.37
N GLN A 54 -7.92 0.07 -16.72
CA GLN A 54 -9.18 0.43 -16.07
C GLN A 54 -8.99 0.39 -14.54
N ILE A 55 -9.01 1.55 -13.90
CA ILE A 55 -8.91 1.64 -12.44
C ILE A 55 -10.31 1.75 -11.90
N TRP A 56 -10.68 0.91 -10.94
CA TRP A 56 -12.01 0.98 -10.35
C TRP A 56 -11.95 1.77 -9.04
N ASP A 57 -12.70 2.86 -8.93
CA ASP A 57 -12.94 3.55 -7.67
C ASP A 57 -14.05 2.83 -6.91
N VAL A 58 -13.68 2.23 -5.78
CA VAL A 58 -14.59 1.41 -4.98
C VAL A 58 -14.76 2.05 -3.61
N THR A 59 -16.00 2.37 -3.27
CA THR A 59 -16.38 2.80 -1.92
C THR A 59 -17.05 1.66 -1.18
N VAL A 60 -16.48 1.28 -0.04
CA VAL A 60 -16.94 0.16 0.77
C VAL A 60 -17.29 0.59 2.18
N THR A 61 -18.29 -0.05 2.77
CA THR A 61 -18.66 0.07 4.17
C THR A 61 -18.63 -1.29 4.84
N GLY A 62 -17.71 -1.44 5.79
CA GLY A 62 -17.65 -2.60 6.67
C GLY A 62 -18.45 -2.37 7.93
N LYS A 63 -19.17 -3.40 8.37
CA LYS A 63 -19.88 -3.45 9.65
C LYS A 63 -19.33 -4.59 10.50
N SER A 64 -19.04 -4.31 11.76
CA SER A 64 -18.72 -5.29 12.79
C SER A 64 -19.99 -5.86 13.42
N SER A 65 -19.90 -7.07 13.96
CA SER A 65 -20.93 -7.71 14.78
C SER A 65 -21.34 -6.84 15.97
N GLU A 66 -20.42 -6.02 16.50
CA GLU A 66 -20.68 -5.04 17.57
C GLU A 66 -21.45 -3.79 17.10
N GLY A 67 -21.87 -3.74 15.83
CA GLY A 67 -22.63 -2.61 15.25
C GLY A 67 -21.77 -1.44 14.78
N ARG A 68 -20.45 -1.46 15.01
CA ARG A 68 -19.52 -0.44 14.50
C ARG A 68 -19.43 -0.51 12.97
N LYS A 69 -19.46 0.65 12.32
CA LYS A 69 -19.34 0.76 10.86
C LYS A 69 -18.15 1.65 10.52
N THR A 70 -17.46 1.32 9.43
CA THR A 70 -16.47 2.23 8.86
C THR A 70 -16.60 2.19 7.34
N THR A 71 -16.52 3.36 6.73
CA THR A 71 -16.62 3.55 5.29
C THR A 71 -15.30 4.11 4.79
N PHE A 72 -14.79 3.55 3.69
CA PHE A 72 -13.61 4.10 3.02
C PHE A 72 -13.68 3.81 1.52
N SER A 73 -12.99 4.64 0.75
CA SER A 73 -12.87 4.52 -0.70
C SER A 73 -11.44 4.19 -1.07
N PHE A 74 -11.26 3.34 -2.09
CA PHE A 74 -9.95 2.95 -2.58
C PHE A 74 -9.99 2.60 -4.07
N TYR A 75 -8.83 2.68 -4.71
CA TYR A 75 -8.67 2.32 -6.11
C TYR A 75 -8.26 0.86 -6.25
N LEU A 76 -9.05 0.10 -7.01
CA LEU A 76 -8.82 -1.29 -7.31
C LEU A 76 -8.11 -1.43 -8.65
N LYS A 77 -7.02 -2.22 -8.66
CA LYS A 77 -6.22 -2.49 -9.85
C LYS A 77 -6.77 -3.75 -10.53
N GLY A 78 -7.24 -3.61 -11.78
CA GLY A 78 -7.63 -4.73 -12.65
C GLY A 78 -9.10 -5.12 -12.58
N ASP A 79 -9.41 -6.24 -13.25
CA ASP A 79 -10.76 -6.80 -13.43
C ASP A 79 -11.15 -7.65 -12.21
N MET A 80 -11.39 -7.02 -11.05
CA MET A 80 -12.03 -7.71 -9.92
C MET A 80 -13.49 -7.32 -9.84
N HIS A 81 -14.36 -8.32 -9.74
CA HIS A 81 -15.79 -8.09 -9.53
C HIS A 81 -16.12 -7.86 -8.06
N GLU A 82 -17.25 -7.17 -7.82
CA GLU A 82 -17.76 -6.82 -6.49
C GLU A 82 -17.78 -7.99 -5.48
N GLY A 83 -18.10 -9.21 -5.93
CA GLY A 83 -18.14 -10.39 -5.06
C GLY A 83 -16.77 -10.70 -4.45
N HIS A 84 -15.72 -10.66 -5.26
CA HIS A 84 -14.35 -10.97 -4.83
C HIS A 84 -13.81 -9.92 -3.85
N VAL A 85 -14.18 -8.65 -4.07
CA VAL A 85 -13.84 -7.55 -3.17
C VAL A 85 -14.47 -7.74 -1.79
N LYS A 86 -15.76 -8.14 -1.75
CA LYS A 86 -16.46 -8.41 -0.50
C LYS A 86 -15.81 -9.57 0.25
N GLU A 87 -15.47 -10.67 -0.42
CA GLU A 87 -14.83 -11.83 0.19
C GLU A 87 -13.45 -11.48 0.78
N MET A 88 -12.63 -10.74 0.04
CA MET A 88 -11.28 -10.34 0.48
C MET A 88 -11.30 -9.41 1.69
N LEU A 89 -12.32 -8.54 1.78
CA LEU A 89 -12.49 -7.60 2.88
C LEU A 89 -13.20 -8.24 4.09
N CYS A 90 -13.99 -9.29 3.88
CA CYS A 90 -14.69 -10.01 4.94
C CYS A 90 -13.69 -10.66 5.91
N GLY A 91 -13.93 -10.51 7.21
CA GLY A 91 -13.08 -11.02 8.28
C GLY A 91 -11.81 -10.19 8.54
N LYS A 92 -11.48 -9.21 7.70
CA LYS A 92 -10.36 -8.29 7.94
C LYS A 92 -10.73 -7.18 8.90
N THR A 93 -9.74 -6.62 9.59
CA THR A 93 -9.92 -5.51 10.52
C THR A 93 -9.37 -4.23 9.89
N PHE A 94 -10.24 -3.25 9.68
CA PHE A 94 -9.87 -1.94 9.16
C PHE A 94 -10.35 -0.87 10.13
N ASN A 95 -9.50 0.10 10.45
CA ASN A 95 -9.81 1.17 11.39
C ASN A 95 -10.36 0.67 12.74
N ASN A 96 -9.78 -0.43 13.26
CA ASN A 96 -10.21 -1.11 14.49
C ASN A 96 -11.64 -1.69 14.45
N VAL A 97 -12.21 -1.87 13.25
CA VAL A 97 -13.50 -2.52 13.00
C VAL A 97 -13.25 -3.81 12.23
N LYS A 98 -13.59 -4.96 12.81
CA LYS A 98 -13.60 -6.23 12.08
C LYS A 98 -14.80 -6.27 11.16
N PHE A 99 -14.57 -6.52 9.88
CA PHE A 99 -15.61 -6.49 8.85
C PHE A 99 -16.31 -7.85 8.86
N ASP A 100 -17.42 -7.94 9.57
CA ASP A 100 -18.27 -9.12 9.60
C ASP A 100 -19.24 -9.12 8.40
N THR A 101 -19.66 -7.92 7.99
CA THR A 101 -20.44 -7.70 6.78
C THR A 101 -19.85 -6.55 5.97
N VAL A 102 -19.67 -6.76 4.67
CA VAL A 102 -19.11 -5.76 3.74
C VAL A 102 -20.17 -5.35 2.73
N TYR A 103 -20.38 -4.04 2.60
CA TYR A 103 -21.24 -3.42 1.60
C TYR A 103 -20.40 -2.60 0.63
N ILE A 104 -20.62 -2.77 -0.66
CA ILE A 104 -20.06 -1.89 -1.69
C ILE A 104 -21.14 -0.84 -1.98
N ILE A 105 -20.80 0.42 -1.77
CA ILE A 105 -21.70 1.56 -1.98
C ILE A 105 -21.55 2.08 -3.41
N ASN A 106 -20.32 2.11 -3.91
CA ASN A 106 -20.02 2.61 -5.23
C ASN A 106 -18.87 1.80 -5.84
N MET A 107 -18.95 1.55 -7.14
CA MET A 107 -17.88 0.93 -7.92
C MET A 107 -17.92 1.50 -9.33
N GLU A 108 -17.01 2.42 -9.63
CA GLU A 108 -16.94 3.12 -10.91
C GLU A 108 -15.61 2.88 -11.60
N CYS A 109 -15.65 2.60 -12.91
CA CYS A 109 -14.44 2.48 -13.71
C CYS A 109 -13.95 3.88 -14.11
N ILE A 110 -12.79 4.25 -13.60
CA ILE A 110 -12.06 5.47 -13.94
C ILE A 110 -11.02 5.13 -15.01
N ASN A 111 -11.17 5.76 -16.17
CA ASN A 111 -10.11 5.81 -17.17
C ASN A 111 -9.18 6.99 -16.85
N LEU A 112 -7.96 6.67 -16.41
CA LEU A 112 -6.89 7.67 -16.40
C LEU A 112 -6.37 7.80 -17.83
N GLY A 113 -6.81 8.87 -18.51
CA GLY A 113 -6.36 9.24 -19.86
C GLY A 113 -4.95 9.79 -19.89
#